data_AF-A0A9P8RZC2-F1
#
_entry.id   AF-A0A9P8RZC2-F1
#
_cell.length_a   1.000
_cell.length_b   1.000
_cell.length_c   1.000
_cell.angle_alpha   90.00
_cell.angle_beta   90.00
_cell.angle_gamma   90.00
#
_symmetry.space_group_name_H-M   'P 1'
#
loop_
_entity.id
_entity.type
_entity.pdbx_description
1 polymer ?
#
loop_
_entity_poly.entity_id
_entity_poly.type
_entity_poly.pdbx_seq_one_letter_code
_entity_poly.pdbx_strand_id
1 'polypeptide(L)'
;MKFSANRPISLQPKEKIITQTKHHDPRFSGEKLDKSKIYENYSFISEIRQKEYTVLAQQSKSKNASDDLKNAFNRTKQKLGQYKAHQVQIDFKNQLKEKEQEAVVNGKQRYFMNKRDERKITQAVSFNQQMKKGKGMRKLERKMEAVDKK
;
A
#
# COMPACT_ATOMS: atom_id res chain seq x y z
N MET A 1 -56.84 16.90 -57.92
CA MET A 1 -56.72 17.77 -56.72
C MET A 1 -55.69 17.14 -55.79
N LYS A 2 -54.60 17.85 -55.46
CA LYS A 2 -53.56 17.38 -54.53
C LYS A 2 -53.65 18.26 -53.27
N PHE A 3 -54.00 17.67 -52.13
CA PHE A 3 -53.94 18.36 -50.84
C PHE A 3 -52.52 18.22 -50.28
N SER A 4 -51.75 19.31 -50.19
CA SER A 4 -50.48 19.34 -49.48
C SER A 4 -50.72 19.67 -48.00
N ALA A 5 -50.63 18.66 -47.15
CA ALA A 5 -50.73 18.81 -45.70
C ALA A 5 -49.36 19.17 -45.11
N ASN A 6 -48.90 20.41 -45.33
CA ASN A 6 -47.72 20.96 -44.65
C ASN A 6 -48.17 21.98 -43.61
N ARG A 7 -48.46 21.52 -42.38
CA ARG A 7 -48.51 22.40 -41.21
C ARG A 7 -47.19 22.25 -40.45
N PRO A 8 -46.46 23.35 -40.16
CA PRO A 8 -45.24 23.26 -39.40
C PRO A 8 -45.55 22.90 -37.94
N ILE A 9 -44.87 21.87 -37.43
CA ILE A 9 -44.95 21.45 -36.03
C ILE A 9 -44.23 22.50 -35.19
N SER A 10 -44.97 23.17 -34.31
CA SER A 10 -44.43 24.08 -33.30
C SER A 10 -43.47 23.31 -32.37
N LEU A 11 -42.18 23.60 -32.48
CA LEU A 11 -41.16 23.13 -31.54
C LEU A 11 -41.28 23.94 -30.25
N GLN A 12 -42.04 23.44 -29.29
CA GLN A 12 -42.04 24.00 -27.94
C GLN A 12 -40.64 23.83 -27.32
N PRO A 13 -40.06 24.86 -26.69
CA PRO A 13 -38.75 24.75 -26.07
C PRO A 13 -38.82 23.74 -24.93
N LYS A 14 -37.97 22.70 -24.99
CA LYS A 14 -37.86 21.70 -23.93
C LYS A 14 -37.41 22.40 -22.65
N GLU A 15 -38.31 22.51 -21.68
CA GLU A 15 -37.98 22.98 -20.34
C GLU A 15 -36.86 22.09 -19.78
N LYS A 16 -35.74 22.72 -19.41
CA LYS A 16 -34.63 22.02 -18.76
C LYS A 16 -35.13 21.60 -17.38
N ILE A 17 -35.44 20.32 -17.21
CA ILE A 17 -35.72 19.73 -15.91
C ILE A 17 -34.46 19.91 -15.05
N ILE A 18 -34.49 20.89 -14.15
CA ILE A 18 -33.44 21.07 -13.15
C ILE A 18 -33.66 19.96 -12.12
N THR A 19 -32.99 18.83 -12.30
CA THR A 19 -32.96 17.78 -11.28
C THR A 19 -32.19 18.34 -10.08
N GLN A 20 -32.89 18.65 -9.00
CA GLN A 20 -32.25 18.99 -7.74
C GLN A 20 -31.37 17.80 -7.32
N THR A 21 -30.06 18.01 -7.29
CA THR A 21 -29.11 17.04 -6.75
C THR A 21 -29.44 16.87 -5.27
N LYS A 22 -30.10 15.77 -4.91
CA LYS A 22 -30.34 15.43 -3.51
C LYS A 22 -28.98 15.43 -2.80
N HIS A 23 -28.86 16.19 -1.73
CA HIS A 23 -27.66 16.16 -0.88
C HIS A 23 -27.44 14.71 -0.44
N HIS A 24 -26.41 14.08 -1.02
CA HIS A 24 -26.10 12.70 -0.72
C HIS A 24 -25.22 12.67 0.52
N ASP A 25 -25.68 12.01 1.58
CA ASP A 25 -24.82 11.69 2.71
C ASP A 25 -23.85 10.57 2.28
N PRO A 26 -22.53 10.84 2.21
CA PRO A 26 -21.54 9.87 1.75
C PRO A 26 -21.41 8.65 2.66
N ARG A 27 -21.97 8.69 3.89
CA ARG A 27 -22.02 7.52 4.78
C ARG A 27 -22.96 6.42 4.26
N PHE A 28 -23.94 6.78 3.43
CA PHE A 28 -24.98 5.87 2.95
C PHE A 28 -24.96 5.69 1.43
N SER A 29 -23.93 6.18 0.72
CA SER A 29 -23.87 6.13 -0.75
C SER A 29 -23.56 4.74 -1.30
N GLY A 30 -23.17 3.78 -0.47
CA GLY A 30 -22.75 2.45 -0.91
C GLY A 30 -21.51 2.47 -1.84
N GLU A 31 -20.91 3.64 -2.04
CA GLU A 31 -19.72 3.81 -2.84
C GLU A 31 -18.55 3.12 -2.16
N LYS A 32 -17.73 2.43 -2.96
CA LYS A 32 -16.53 1.78 -2.44
C LYS A 32 -15.58 2.87 -1.95
N LEU A 33 -15.35 2.87 -0.64
CA LEU A 33 -14.37 3.73 0.00
C LEU A 33 -13.02 3.64 -0.73
N ASP A 34 -12.50 4.80 -1.13
CA ASP A 34 -11.17 4.91 -1.71
C ASP A 34 -10.12 4.67 -0.62
N LYS A 35 -9.58 3.45 -0.60
CA LYS A 35 -8.58 3.02 0.39
C LYS A 35 -7.31 3.86 0.32
N SER A 36 -6.98 4.44 -0.83
CA SER A 36 -5.78 5.29 -0.99
C SER A 36 -5.95 6.58 -0.18
N LYS A 37 -7.08 7.28 -0.38
CA LYS A 37 -7.39 8.51 0.34
C LYS A 37 -7.51 8.29 1.84
N ILE A 38 -8.09 7.16 2.26
CA ILE A 38 -8.13 6.78 3.67
C ILE A 38 -6.71 6.60 4.20
N TYR A 39 -5.85 5.87 3.50
CA TYR A 39 -4.48 5.65 3.94
C TYR A 39 -3.68 6.96 4.07
N GLU A 40 -3.82 7.87 3.12
CA GLU A 40 -3.20 9.21 3.16
C GLU A 40 -3.70 10.00 4.37
N ASN A 41 -5.01 10.08 4.57
CA ASN A 41 -5.62 10.81 5.67
C ASN A 41 -5.24 10.27 7.06
N TYR A 42 -4.95 8.97 7.16
CA TYR A 42 -4.58 8.30 8.42
C TYR A 42 -3.09 7.93 8.51
N SER A 43 -2.25 8.45 7.62
CA SER A 43 -0.80 8.20 7.60
C SER A 43 -0.11 8.57 8.92
N PHE A 44 -0.59 9.63 9.58
CA PHE A 44 -0.11 10.12 10.88
C PHE A 44 -0.20 9.09 12.02
N ILE A 45 -1.10 8.10 11.93
CA ILE A 45 -1.26 7.05 12.96
C ILE A 45 0.06 6.27 13.12
N SER A 46 0.77 6.06 12.01
CA SER A 46 2.06 5.35 12.03
C SER A 46 3.12 6.13 12.81
N GLU A 47 3.14 7.45 12.69
CA GLU A 47 4.05 8.33 13.41
C GLU A 47 3.74 8.37 14.90
N ILE A 48 2.46 8.48 15.26
CA ILE A 48 2.02 8.43 16.67
C ILE A 48 2.47 7.13 17.32
N ARG A 49 2.23 5.98 16.68
CA ARG A 49 2.67 4.67 17.19
C ARG A 49 4.19 4.57 17.33
N GLN A 50 4.94 5.20 16.43
CA GLN A 50 6.40 5.23 16.50
C GLN A 50 6.89 6.10 17.66
N LYS A 51 6.22 7.24 17.94
CA LYS A 51 6.48 8.09 19.11
C LYS A 51 6.14 7.37 20.42
N GLU A 52 4.96 6.75 20.50
CA GLU A 52 4.55 5.92 21.65
C GLU A 52 5.57 4.80 21.93
N TYR A 53 6.02 4.10 20.89
CA TYR A 53 7.07 3.08 21.02
C TYR A 53 8.35 3.66 21.62
N THR A 54 8.80 4.84 21.19
CA THR A 54 10.02 5.45 21.72
C THR A 54 9.90 5.85 23.18
N VAL A 55 8.76 6.41 23.59
CA VAL A 55 8.49 6.78 24.99
C VAL A 55 8.44 5.54 25.87
N LEU A 56 7.67 4.53 25.46
CA LEU A 56 7.57 3.26 26.20
C LEU A 56 8.93 2.55 26.28
N ALA A 57 9.74 2.60 25.22
CA ALA A 57 11.08 2.00 25.21
C ALA A 57 12.05 2.68 26.20
N GLN A 58 11.89 3.97 26.45
CA GLN A 58 12.70 4.70 27.43
C GLN A 58 12.22 4.38 28.85
N GLN A 59 10.90 4.44 29.07
CA GLN A 59 10.29 4.16 30.37
C GLN A 59 10.49 2.71 30.82
N SER A 60 10.43 1.75 29.89
CA SER A 60 10.61 0.31 30.18
C SER A 60 12.03 -0.07 30.58
N LYS A 61 13.03 0.79 30.31
CA LYS A 61 14.44 0.57 30.70
C LYS A 61 14.72 0.94 32.16
N SER A 62 13.80 1.65 32.82
CA SER A 62 13.93 1.96 34.24
C SER A 62 13.89 0.68 35.06
N LYS A 63 14.77 0.56 36.06
CA LYS A 63 14.79 -0.58 36.99
C LYS A 63 13.46 -0.73 37.77
N ASN A 64 12.74 0.39 37.94
CA ASN A 64 11.45 0.44 38.65
C ASN A 64 10.25 0.39 37.70
N ALA A 65 10.45 0.02 36.43
CA ALA A 65 9.34 -0.08 35.49
C ALA A 65 8.35 -1.16 35.91
N SER A 66 7.07 -0.77 36.07
CA SER A 66 5.96 -1.68 36.29
C SER A 66 5.86 -2.71 35.15
N ASP A 67 5.41 -3.93 35.48
CA ASP A 67 5.20 -4.98 34.48
C ASP A 67 4.12 -4.62 33.46
N ASP A 68 3.14 -3.79 33.83
CA ASP A 68 2.16 -3.25 32.88
C ASP A 68 2.82 -2.40 31.80
N LEU A 69 3.84 -1.62 32.18
CA LEU A 69 4.58 -0.76 31.25
C LEU A 69 5.44 -1.60 30.30
N LYS A 70 6.08 -2.66 30.82
CA LYS A 70 6.82 -3.62 29.99
C LYS A 70 5.89 -4.38 29.03
N ASN A 71 4.70 -4.75 29.49
CA ASN A 71 3.68 -5.41 28.68
C ASN A 71 3.16 -4.48 27.57
N ALA A 72 2.90 -3.21 27.90
CA ALA A 72 2.53 -2.19 26.92
C ALA A 72 3.61 -2.01 25.86
N PHE A 73 4.89 -1.88 26.27
CA PHE A 73 6.03 -1.80 25.36
C PHE A 73 6.08 -3.01 24.41
N ASN A 74 5.96 -4.23 24.94
CA ASN A 74 6.01 -5.46 24.14
C ASN A 74 4.86 -5.55 23.12
N ARG A 75 3.64 -5.17 23.51
CA ARG A 75 2.47 -5.12 22.60
C ARG A 75 2.70 -4.11 21.48
N THR A 76 3.16 -2.91 21.80
CA THR A 76 3.45 -1.87 20.80
C THR A 76 4.59 -2.28 19.87
N LYS A 77 5.65 -2.91 20.40
CA LYS A 77 6.75 -3.49 19.62
C LYS A 77 6.26 -4.53 18.61
N GLN A 78 5.38 -5.45 19.04
CA GLN A 78 4.81 -6.46 18.15
C GLN A 78 3.97 -5.84 17.03
N LYS A 79 3.06 -4.91 17.37
CA LYS A 79 2.23 -4.20 16.38
C LYS A 79 3.08 -3.44 15.35
N LEU A 80 4.13 -2.77 15.80
CA LEU A 80 5.05 -2.04 14.93
C LEU A 80 5.85 -2.98 14.02
N GLY A 81 6.26 -4.15 14.54
CA GLY A 81 6.89 -5.21 13.76
C GLY A 81 5.98 -5.78 12.67
N GLN A 82 4.72 -6.07 13.02
CA GLN A 82 3.71 -6.54 12.06
C GLN A 82 3.44 -5.51 10.97
N TYR A 83 3.27 -4.23 11.33
CA TYR A 83 3.09 -3.14 10.37
C TYR A 83 4.25 -3.04 9.38
N LYS A 84 5.50 -3.07 9.87
CA LYS A 84 6.70 -3.04 9.02
C LYS A 84 6.78 -4.27 8.11
N ALA A 85 6.44 -5.45 8.61
CA ALA A 85 6.41 -6.67 7.81
C ALA A 85 5.33 -6.61 6.70
N HIS A 86 4.16 -6.07 7.02
CA HIS A 86 3.09 -5.85 6.05
C HIS A 86 3.50 -4.84 4.96
N GLN A 87 4.13 -3.73 5.35
CA GLN A 87 4.61 -2.74 4.39
C GLN A 87 5.63 -3.34 3.42
N VAL A 88 6.56 -4.14 3.94
CA VAL A 88 7.52 -4.89 3.12
C VAL A 88 6.83 -5.80 2.10
N GLN A 89 5.74 -6.46 2.48
CA GLN A 89 4.98 -7.31 1.55
C GLN A 89 4.26 -6.48 0.47
N ILE A 90 3.73 -5.31 0.82
CA ILE A 90 3.12 -4.39 -0.15
C ILE A 90 4.18 -3.91 -1.14
N ASP A 91 5.30 -3.39 -0.64
CA ASP A 91 6.39 -2.88 -1.47
C ASP A 91 6.90 -3.97 -2.43
N PHE A 92 7.04 -5.21 -1.94
CA PHE A 92 7.40 -6.35 -2.77
C PHE A 92 6.37 -6.63 -3.87
N LYS A 93 5.08 -6.62 -3.55
CA LYS A 93 4.01 -6.80 -4.55
C LYS A 93 4.01 -5.67 -5.60
N ASN A 94 4.30 -4.44 -5.18
CA ASN A 94 4.39 -3.30 -6.09
C ASN A 94 5.57 -3.46 -7.05
N GLN A 95 6.75 -3.84 -6.54
CA GLN A 95 7.92 -4.12 -7.39
C GLN A 95 7.66 -5.25 -8.40
N LEU A 96 6.91 -6.29 -8.02
CA LEU A 96 6.51 -7.34 -8.96
C LEU A 96 5.61 -6.79 -10.07
N LYS A 97 4.62 -5.95 -9.71
CA LYS A 97 3.72 -5.33 -10.68
C LYS A 97 4.45 -4.39 -11.62
N GLU A 98 5.35 -3.56 -11.10
CA GLU A 98 6.15 -2.62 -11.91
C GLU A 98 6.99 -3.37 -12.93
N LYS A 99 7.73 -4.40 -12.51
CA LYS A 99 8.52 -5.21 -13.43
C LYS A 99 7.69 -5.96 -14.48
N GLU A 100 6.51 -6.43 -14.09
CA GLU A 100 5.58 -7.07 -15.03
C GLU A 100 5.06 -6.05 -16.05
N GLN A 101 4.71 -4.83 -15.60
CA GLN A 101 4.29 -3.76 -16.50
C GLN A 101 5.40 -3.36 -17.47
N GLU A 102 6.64 -3.20 -16.99
CA GLU A 102 7.82 -2.93 -17.83
C GLU A 102 8.02 -4.05 -18.86
N ALA A 103 7.88 -5.31 -18.47
CA ALA A 103 7.98 -6.45 -19.37
C ALA A 103 6.91 -6.39 -20.48
N VAL A 104 5.67 -6.07 -20.12
CA VAL A 104 4.55 -5.95 -21.06
C VAL A 104 4.74 -4.77 -22.03
N VAL A 105 5.22 -3.62 -21.55
CA VAL A 105 5.56 -2.47 -22.40
C VAL A 105 6.64 -2.83 -23.42
N ASN A 106 7.59 -3.70 -23.03
CA ASN A 106 8.62 -4.24 -23.93
C ASN A 106 8.11 -5.37 -24.85
N GLY A 107 6.79 -5.55 -24.97
CA GLY A 107 6.17 -6.51 -25.88
C GLY A 107 6.00 -7.93 -25.35
N LYS A 108 6.25 -8.17 -24.06
CA LYS A 108 5.98 -9.48 -23.45
C LYS A 108 4.50 -9.64 -23.07
N GLN A 109 4.05 -10.87 -22.91
CA GLN A 109 2.70 -11.17 -22.45
C GLN A 109 2.55 -10.88 -20.95
N ARG A 110 1.31 -10.70 -20.49
CA ARG A 110 0.99 -10.59 -19.05
C ARG A 110 1.30 -11.90 -18.33
N TYR A 111 1.67 -11.78 -17.05
CA TYR A 111 2.14 -12.88 -16.20
C TYR A 111 3.40 -13.56 -16.73
N PHE A 112 4.30 -12.80 -17.37
CA PHE A 112 5.55 -13.32 -17.91
C PHE A 112 6.53 -13.75 -16.80
N MET A 113 6.45 -13.13 -15.62
CA MET A 113 7.39 -13.40 -14.53
C MET A 113 7.25 -14.82 -13.97
N ASN A 114 8.34 -15.59 -14.04
CA ASN A 114 8.41 -16.94 -13.50
C ASN A 114 8.75 -16.94 -12.00
N LYS A 115 8.44 -18.04 -11.29
CA LYS A 115 8.81 -18.25 -9.88
C LYS A 115 10.30 -18.02 -9.59
N ARG A 116 11.19 -18.29 -10.55
CA ARG A 116 12.63 -18.03 -10.41
C ARG A 116 12.92 -16.53 -10.30
N ASP A 117 12.22 -15.72 -11.07
CA ASP A 117 12.42 -14.28 -11.10
C ASP A 117 11.76 -13.60 -9.90
N GLU A 118 10.60 -14.10 -9.45
CA GLU A 118 10.00 -13.72 -8.16
C GLU A 118 10.98 -13.97 -6.99
N ARG A 119 11.66 -15.12 -6.99
CA ARG A 119 12.67 -15.44 -5.98
C ARG A 119 13.85 -14.48 -6.02
N LYS A 120 14.34 -14.09 -7.21
CA LYS A 120 15.42 -13.10 -7.35
C LYS A 120 15.01 -11.76 -6.75
N ILE A 121 13.80 -11.30 -7.04
CA ILE A 121 13.26 -10.04 -6.49
C ILE A 121 13.14 -10.15 -4.97
N THR A 122 12.61 -11.27 -4.46
CA THR A 122 12.49 -11.53 -3.02
C THR A 122 13.85 -11.48 -2.33
N GLN A 123 14.87 -12.09 -2.93
CA GLN A 123 16.25 -12.07 -2.41
C GLN A 123 16.84 -10.66 -2.42
N ALA A 124 16.62 -9.89 -3.49
CA ALA A 124 17.07 -8.51 -3.59
C ALA A 124 16.41 -7.61 -2.52
N VAL A 125 15.10 -7.73 -2.32
CA VAL A 125 14.37 -7.01 -1.26
C VAL A 125 14.90 -7.38 0.12
N SER A 126 15.09 -8.68 0.39
CA SER A 126 15.67 -9.16 1.65
C SER A 126 17.08 -8.62 1.89
N PHE A 127 17.91 -8.61 0.84
CA PHE A 127 19.27 -8.09 0.91
C PHE A 127 19.30 -6.59 1.19
N ASN A 128 18.49 -5.79 0.47
CA ASN A 128 18.39 -4.35 0.67
C ASN A 128 17.93 -4.00 2.11
N GLN A 129 17.02 -4.79 2.68
CA GLN A 129 16.65 -4.63 4.10
C GLN A 129 17.80 -4.93 5.06
N GLN A 130 18.64 -5.91 4.74
CA GLN A 130 19.81 -6.24 5.54
C GLN A 130 20.90 -5.17 5.41
N MET A 131 21.07 -4.58 4.22
CA MET A 131 21.93 -3.42 4.01
C MET A 131 21.49 -2.24 4.87
N LYS A 132 20.19 -1.90 4.89
CA LYS A 132 19.63 -0.85 5.79
C LYS A 132 19.89 -1.12 7.28
N LYS A 133 20.07 -2.39 7.67
CA LYS A 133 20.38 -2.80 9.05
C LYS A 133 21.89 -2.95 9.31
N GLY A 134 22.75 -2.61 8.35
CA GLY A 134 24.22 -2.80 8.44
C GLY A 134 24.68 -4.26 8.41
N LYS A 135 23.81 -5.21 8.06
CA LYS A 135 24.08 -6.66 8.07
C LYS A 135 24.25 -7.27 6.67
N GLY A 136 24.03 -6.48 5.62
CA GLY A 136 24.05 -6.98 4.24
C GLY A 136 25.43 -7.43 3.78
N MET A 137 26.45 -6.59 3.96
CA MET A 137 27.84 -6.91 3.58
C MET A 137 28.36 -8.17 4.29
N ARG A 138 28.16 -8.25 5.61
CA ARG A 138 28.54 -9.43 6.40
C ARG A 138 27.89 -10.73 5.93
N LYS A 139 26.67 -10.68 5.38
CA LYS A 139 26.01 -11.87 4.82
C LYS A 139 26.62 -12.23 3.46
N LEU A 140 27.06 -11.25 2.70
CA LEU A 140 27.70 -11.44 1.41
C LEU A 140 29.09 -12.07 1.59
N GLU A 141 29.89 -11.54 2.53
CA GLU A 141 31.17 -12.12 2.98
C GLU A 141 31.02 -13.59 3.36
N ARG A 142 30.09 -13.92 4.27
CA ARG A 142 29.83 -15.32 4.67
C ARG A 142 29.42 -16.24 3.51
N LYS A 143 28.74 -15.69 2.50
CA LYS A 143 28.37 -16.47 1.31
C LYS A 143 29.57 -16.72 0.42
N MET A 144 30.45 -15.73 0.25
CA MET A 144 31.69 -15.89 -0.51
C MET A 144 32.61 -16.90 0.16
N GLU A 145 32.83 -16.78 1.48
CA GLU A 145 33.60 -17.77 2.26
C GLU A 145 33.06 -19.20 2.14
N ALA A 146 31.74 -19.36 2.01
CA ALA A 146 31.11 -20.68 1.87
C ALA A 146 31.22 -21.25 0.45
N VAL A 147 31.40 -20.39 -0.56
CA VAL A 147 31.66 -20.80 -1.95
C VAL A 147 33.13 -21.17 -2.11
N ASP A 148 34.04 -20.39 -1.52
CA ASP A 148 35.49 -20.64 -1.59
C ASP A 148 35.92 -21.91 -0.84
N LYS A 149 35.08 -22.43 0.07
CA LYS A 149 35.28 -23.68 0.81
C LYS A 149 34.74 -24.93 0.09
N LYS A 150 34.15 -24.78 -1.09
CA LYS A 150 33.63 -25.89 -1.91
C LYS A 150 34.50 -26.12 -3.14
#